data_AF-A0ABD1Q5B1-F1
#
_entry.id   AF-A0ABD1Q5B1-F1
#
_cell.length_a   1.000
_cell.length_b   1.000
_cell.length_c   1.000
_cell.angle_alpha   90.00
_cell.angle_beta   90.00
_cell.angle_gamma   90.00
#
_symmetry.space_group_name_H-M   'P 1'
#
loop_
_entity.id
_entity.type
_entity.pdbx_description
1 polymer ?
#
loop_
_entity_poly.entity_id
_entity_poly.type
_entity_poly.pdbx_seq_one_letter_code
_entity_poly.pdbx_strand_id
1 'polypeptide(L)'
;MALLRDSSAHPTSHRLRRTPPPVYPPKTNISPVVQARLYLPKLTDPHQKLPVLVYYHGGGFCVESAFSFLDQRYMNILAAEAKALIVSVEYRLAPEHPLPVAYEDSWTALQWVASHVIEKPCMEKELWLT
;
A
#
# COMPACT_ATOMS: atom_id res chain seq x y z
N MET A 1 -57.57 18.65 41.85
CA MET A 1 -57.77 18.76 40.39
C MET A 1 -56.49 19.35 39.81
N ALA A 2 -55.51 18.50 39.46
CA ALA A 2 -55.19 18.13 38.06
C ALA A 2 -54.53 19.33 37.32
N LEU A 3 -53.35 19.30 36.69
CA LEU A 3 -52.46 18.26 36.17
C LEU A 3 -51.06 18.86 35.89
N LEU A 4 -50.04 18.02 36.07
CA LEU A 4 -48.78 17.86 35.31
C LEU A 4 -48.42 18.88 34.21
N ARG A 5 -47.15 19.30 34.22
CA ARG A 5 -46.24 19.12 33.07
C ARG A 5 -44.78 19.09 33.52
N ASP A 6 -44.26 17.87 33.47
CA ASP A 6 -42.85 17.50 33.51
C ASP A 6 -42.14 18.07 32.25
N SER A 7 -40.96 18.65 32.43
CA SER A 7 -40.09 19.01 31.29
C SER A 7 -38.68 18.50 31.56
N SER A 8 -38.57 17.18 31.39
CA SER A 8 -37.31 16.46 31.23
C SER A 8 -36.54 17.06 30.04
N ALA A 9 -35.43 17.74 30.33
CA ALA A 9 -34.37 17.98 29.36
C ALA A 9 -33.37 16.81 29.44
N HIS A 10 -33.54 15.82 28.56
CA HIS A 10 -32.54 14.77 28.37
C HIS A 10 -31.41 15.32 27.49
N PRO A 11 -30.13 15.30 27.92
CA PRO A 11 -29.02 15.60 27.04
C PRO A 11 -28.89 14.46 26.03
N THR A 12 -29.13 14.77 24.76
CA THR A 12 -28.86 13.87 23.63
C THR A 12 -27.38 13.52 23.62
N SER A 13 -27.03 12.30 24.01
CA SER A 13 -25.67 11.80 23.82
C SER A 13 -25.40 11.75 22.31
N HIS A 14 -24.62 12.69 21.80
CA HIS A 14 -24.02 12.56 20.48
C HIS A 14 -23.05 11.38 20.53
N ARG A 15 -23.58 10.18 20.28
CA ARG A 15 -22.79 8.98 20.06
C ARG A 15 -21.91 9.25 18.85
N LEU A 16 -20.66 9.64 19.10
CA LEU A 16 -19.62 9.73 18.08
C LEU A 16 -19.70 8.45 17.25
N ARG A 17 -20.05 8.59 15.95
CA ARG A 17 -19.99 7.44 15.03
C ARG A 17 -18.55 6.96 15.07
N ARG A 18 -18.32 5.84 15.73
CA ARG A 18 -17.04 5.13 15.64
C ARG A 18 -16.91 4.75 14.18
N THR A 19 -16.00 5.42 13.47
CA THR A 19 -15.60 4.96 12.15
C THR A 19 -15.04 3.55 12.33
N PRO A 20 -15.45 2.57 11.53
CA PRO A 20 -14.87 1.25 11.59
C PRO A 20 -13.34 1.37 11.42
N PRO A 21 -12.55 0.51 12.10
CA PRO A 21 -11.11 0.53 11.92
C PRO A 21 -10.78 0.33 10.43
N PRO A 22 -9.75 1.01 9.90
CA PRO A 22 -9.34 0.83 8.52
C PRO A 22 -9.02 -0.65 8.25
N VAL A 23 -9.62 -1.20 7.19
CA VAL A 23 -9.27 -2.53 6.69
C VAL A 23 -7.99 -2.37 5.88
N TYR A 24 -6.91 -2.98 6.36
CA TYR A 24 -5.61 -2.93 5.69
C TYR A 24 -5.52 -4.00 4.61
N PRO A 25 -5.00 -3.69 3.41
CA PRO A 25 -4.65 -4.71 2.44
C PRO A 25 -3.64 -5.68 3.06
N PRO A 26 -3.68 -6.97 2.68
CA PRO A 26 -2.73 -7.95 3.17
C PRO A 26 -1.30 -7.54 2.83
N LYS A 27 -0.36 -7.86 3.73
CA LYS A 27 1.06 -7.72 3.47
C LYS A 27 1.52 -8.83 2.53
N THR A 28 2.37 -8.50 1.56
CA THR A 28 3.00 -9.45 0.64
C THR A 28 4.47 -9.56 0.98
N ASN A 29 4.97 -10.79 1.14
CA ASN A 29 6.40 -11.03 1.32
C ASN A 29 7.07 -11.08 -0.05
N ILE A 30 8.03 -10.18 -0.26
CA ILE A 30 8.84 -10.10 -1.48
C ILE A 30 10.07 -11.01 -1.34
N SER A 31 10.71 -10.95 -0.17
CA SER A 31 11.82 -11.79 0.24
C SER A 31 11.70 -12.08 1.74
N PRO A 32 12.60 -12.86 2.36
CA PRO A 32 12.60 -13.06 3.81
C PRO A 32 12.72 -11.76 4.64
N VAL A 33 13.24 -10.68 4.04
CA VAL A 33 13.52 -9.41 4.74
C VAL A 33 12.80 -8.21 4.13
N VAL A 34 12.20 -8.33 2.94
CA VAL A 34 11.47 -7.25 2.25
C VAL A 34 10.00 -7.61 2.15
N GLN A 35 9.15 -6.67 2.56
CA GLN A 35 7.70 -6.78 2.44
C GLN A 35 7.15 -5.66 1.56
N ALA A 36 5.92 -5.81 1.10
CA ALA A 36 5.19 -4.77 0.39
C ALA A 36 3.70 -4.81 0.72
N ARG A 37 3.01 -3.71 0.43
CA ARG A 37 1.55 -3.65 0.39
C ARG A 37 1.10 -3.43 -1.04
N LEU A 38 0.14 -4.25 -1.48
CA LEU A 38 -0.44 -4.17 -2.82
C LEU A 38 -1.74 -3.39 -2.80
N TYR A 39 -1.90 -2.48 -3.75
CA TYR A 39 -3.12 -1.70 -3.95
C TYR A 39 -3.66 -1.97 -5.34
N LEU A 40 -4.82 -2.62 -5.38
CA LEU A 40 -5.49 -2.99 -6.62
C LEU A 40 -6.65 -2.01 -6.87
N PRO A 41 -6.73 -1.38 -8.06
CA PRO A 41 -7.89 -0.58 -8.41
C PRO A 41 -9.11 -1.50 -8.61
N LYS A 42 -10.30 -0.90 -8.63
CA LYS A 42 -11.51 -1.63 -8.99
C LYS A 42 -11.38 -2.15 -10.43
N LEU A 43 -11.33 -3.47 -10.59
CA LEU A 43 -11.31 -4.12 -11.89
C LEU A 43 -12.71 -4.17 -12.49
N THR A 44 -12.81 -3.86 -13.79
CA THR A 44 -14.05 -4.07 -14.56
C THR A 44 -14.04 -5.41 -15.30
N ASP A 45 -12.85 -5.97 -15.55
CA ASP A 45 -12.64 -7.27 -16.18
C ASP A 45 -11.52 -8.01 -15.42
N PRO A 46 -11.72 -9.27 -14.98
CA PRO A 46 -10.67 -10.09 -14.36
C PRO A 46 -9.40 -10.27 -15.20
N HIS A 47 -9.50 -10.14 -16.53
CA HIS A 47 -8.37 -10.28 -17.46
C HIS A 47 -7.73 -8.94 -17.85
N GLN A 48 -8.19 -7.83 -17.26
CA GLN A 48 -7.64 -6.51 -17.54
C GLN A 48 -6.16 -6.43 -17.13
N LYS A 49 -5.28 -6.16 -18.11
CA LYS A 49 -3.88 -5.83 -17.82
C LYS A 49 -3.81 -4.43 -17.21
N LEU A 50 -3.07 -4.31 -16.11
CA LEU A 50 -2.84 -3.03 -15.42
C LEU A 50 -1.37 -2.61 -15.56
N PRO A 51 -1.08 -1.31 -15.70
CA PRO A 51 0.26 -0.81 -15.42
C PRO A 51 0.61 -1.07 -13.95
N VAL A 52 1.90 -1.30 -13.70
CA VAL A 52 2.43 -1.53 -12.35
C VAL A 52 3.28 -0.34 -11.92
N LEU A 53 3.00 0.21 -10.75
CA LEU A 53 3.78 1.26 -10.09
C LEU A 53 4.48 0.67 -8.87
N VAL A 54 5.81 0.68 -8.86
CA VAL A 54 6.60 0.36 -7.66
C VAL A 54 6.87 1.67 -6.92
N TYR A 55 6.38 1.75 -5.68
CA TYR A 55 6.46 2.95 -4.84
C TYR A 55 7.40 2.71 -3.67
N TYR A 56 8.28 3.68 -3.44
CA TYR A 56 9.16 3.77 -2.27
C TYR A 56 8.75 5.01 -1.49
N HIS A 57 8.41 4.83 -0.22
CA HIS A 57 7.99 5.94 0.62
C HIS A 57 9.13 6.94 0.87
N GLY A 58 8.77 8.12 1.36
CA GLY A 58 9.73 9.16 1.73
C GLY A 58 10.33 8.94 3.12
N GLY A 59 10.73 10.04 3.77
CA GLY A 59 11.20 10.01 5.17
C GLY A 59 12.73 9.89 5.32
N GLY A 60 13.49 10.25 4.28
CA GLY A 60 14.96 10.31 4.36
C GLY A 60 15.63 8.98 4.71
N PHE A 61 14.96 7.86 4.41
CA PHE A 61 15.37 6.49 4.79
C PHE A 61 15.35 6.19 6.30
N CYS A 62 14.76 7.06 7.11
CA CYS A 62 14.76 6.92 8.58
C CYS A 62 13.35 6.81 9.19
N VAL A 63 12.31 7.27 8.48
CA VAL A 63 10.94 7.33 8.99
C VAL A 63 9.92 6.95 7.91
N GLU A 64 8.64 6.88 8.32
CA GLU A 64 7.49 6.38 7.53
C GLU A 64 7.50 4.87 7.30
N SER A 65 6.43 4.35 6.69
CA SER A 65 6.23 2.93 6.41
C SER A 65 5.18 2.76 5.33
N ALA A 66 5.40 1.85 4.38
CA ALA A 66 4.40 1.37 3.43
C ALA A 66 3.13 0.84 4.12
N PHE A 67 3.21 0.52 5.41
CA PHE A 67 2.08 0.07 6.21
C PHE A 67 1.35 1.19 6.98
N SER A 68 1.84 2.43 6.91
CA SER A 68 1.24 3.60 7.56
C SER A 68 -0.18 3.89 7.04
N PHE A 69 -1.00 4.51 7.89
CA PHE A 69 -2.36 4.90 7.51
C PHE A 69 -2.37 5.99 6.43
N LEU A 70 -1.42 6.92 6.48
CA LEU A 70 -1.30 8.01 5.51
C LEU A 70 -0.90 7.48 4.14
N ASP A 71 0.13 6.63 4.06
CA ASP A 71 0.51 5.96 2.80
C ASP A 71 -0.64 5.10 2.28
N GLN A 72 -1.33 4.35 3.14
CA GLN A 72 -2.50 3.57 2.71
C GLN A 72 -3.59 4.43 2.07
N ARG A 73 -3.96 5.54 2.71
CA ARG A 73 -5.00 6.43 2.18
C ARG A 73 -4.57 7.01 0.83
N TYR A 74 -3.33 7.47 0.74
CA TYR A 74 -2.82 8.08 -0.49
C TYR A 74 -2.69 7.05 -1.62
N MET A 75 -2.12 5.87 -1.36
CA MET A 75 -1.96 4.81 -2.36
C MET A 75 -3.30 4.25 -2.86
N ASN A 76 -4.33 4.17 -2.02
CA ASN A 76 -5.68 3.77 -2.47
C ASN A 76 -6.27 4.75 -3.49
N ILE A 77 -6.12 6.06 -3.25
CA ILE A 77 -6.58 7.10 -4.18
C ILE A 77 -5.78 7.02 -5.46
N LEU A 78 -4.45 6.96 -5.35
CA LEU A 78 -3.55 6.91 -6.49
C LEU A 78 -3.80 5.67 -7.35
N ALA A 79 -4.00 4.49 -6.77
CA ALA A 79 -4.28 3.27 -7.52
C ALA A 79 -5.58 3.40 -8.32
N ALA A 80 -6.63 3.96 -7.71
CA ALA A 80 -7.93 4.16 -8.34
C ALA A 80 -7.87 5.18 -9.49
N GLU A 81 -7.17 6.30 -9.29
CA GLU A 81 -7.05 7.37 -10.29
C GLU A 81 -6.13 6.98 -11.44
N ALA A 82 -4.97 6.38 -11.14
CA ALA A 82 -4.02 5.94 -12.15
C ALA A 82 -4.44 4.63 -12.86
N LYS A 83 -5.45 3.93 -12.33
CA LYS A 83 -5.86 2.59 -12.76
C LYS A 83 -4.65 1.63 -12.84
N ALA A 84 -3.83 1.65 -11.79
CA ALA A 84 -2.57 0.91 -11.73
C ALA A 84 -2.52 0.01 -10.50
N LEU A 85 -1.89 -1.15 -10.63
CA LEU A 85 -1.47 -1.94 -9.47
C LEU A 85 -0.28 -1.21 -8.82
N ILE A 86 -0.42 -0.84 -7.55
CA ILE A 86 0.69 -0.23 -6.80
C ILE A 86 1.31 -1.25 -5.86
N VAL A 87 2.64 -1.35 -5.91
CA VAL A 87 3.48 -2.13 -5.00
C VAL A 87 4.21 -1.14 -4.10
N SER A 88 3.69 -0.89 -2.90
CA SER A 88 4.33 -0.02 -1.91
C SER A 88 5.32 -0.83 -1.08
N VAL A 89 6.62 -0.56 -1.23
CA VAL A 89 7.70 -1.37 -0.67
C VAL A 89 8.07 -0.91 0.72
N GLU A 90 8.10 -1.84 1.67
CA GLU A 90 8.63 -1.65 3.02
C GLU A 90 10.13 -2.00 3.00
N TYR A 91 10.97 -0.99 2.74
CA TYR A 91 12.42 -1.13 2.83
C TYR A 91 12.89 -0.87 4.26
N ARG A 92 14.04 -1.45 4.65
CA ARG A 92 14.60 -1.26 5.99
C ARG A 92 15.15 0.16 6.19
N LEU A 93 14.97 0.69 7.39
CA LEU A 93 15.29 2.07 7.74
C LEU A 93 16.60 2.19 8.53
N ALA A 94 17.25 3.34 8.38
CA ALA A 94 18.31 3.81 9.25
C ALA A 94 17.71 4.40 10.55
N PRO A 95 18.46 4.39 11.67
CA PRO A 95 19.85 3.96 11.82
C PRO A 95 20.07 2.45 11.98
N GLU A 96 19.01 1.65 12.18
CA GLU A 96 19.09 0.20 12.41
C GLU A 96 19.72 -0.52 11.21
N HIS A 97 19.40 -0.04 10.00
CA HIS A 97 19.94 -0.52 8.74
C HIS A 97 20.41 0.69 7.90
N PRO A 98 21.65 1.16 8.09
CA PRO A 98 22.19 2.27 7.32
C PRO A 98 22.20 1.97 5.80
N LEU A 99 22.26 3.03 4.99
CA LEU A 99 22.50 2.88 3.56
C LEU A 99 23.80 2.08 3.33
N PRO A 100 23.83 1.16 2.33
CA PRO A 100 22.92 1.08 1.18
C PRO A 100 21.73 0.13 1.33
N VAL A 101 21.41 -0.37 2.54
CA VAL A 101 20.42 -1.45 2.72
C VAL A 101 19.05 -1.12 2.12
N ALA A 102 18.56 0.11 2.30
CA ALA A 102 17.29 0.52 1.68
C ALA A 102 17.31 0.39 0.14
N TYR A 103 18.45 0.66 -0.51
CA TYR A 103 18.59 0.51 -1.96
C TYR A 103 18.59 -0.96 -2.40
N GLU A 104 19.23 -1.83 -1.62
CA GLU A 104 19.24 -3.27 -1.89
C GLU A 104 17.83 -3.87 -1.74
N ASP A 105 17.08 -3.43 -0.73
CA ASP A 105 15.69 -3.83 -0.51
C ASP A 105 14.79 -3.34 -1.66
N SER A 106 14.95 -2.07 -2.06
CA SER A 106 14.24 -1.50 -3.21
C SER A 106 14.55 -2.25 -4.50
N TRP A 107 15.81 -2.56 -4.76
CA TRP A 107 16.22 -3.30 -5.94
C TRP A 107 15.64 -4.73 -5.95
N THR A 108 15.69 -5.41 -4.80
CA THR A 108 15.09 -6.74 -4.63
C THR A 108 13.59 -6.71 -4.94
N ALA A 109 12.87 -5.69 -4.47
CA ALA A 109 11.45 -5.53 -4.76
C ALA A 109 11.17 -5.28 -6.24
N LEU A 110 11.98 -4.45 -6.91
CA LEU A 110 11.84 -4.20 -8.34
C LEU A 110 12.08 -5.48 -9.16
N GLN A 111 13.11 -6.25 -8.82
CA GLN A 111 13.39 -7.54 -9.47
C GLN A 111 12.24 -8.53 -9.29
N TRP A 112 11.66 -8.60 -8.08
CA TRP A 112 10.49 -9.41 -7.81
C TRP A 112 9.29 -8.98 -8.67
N VAL A 113 9.02 -7.67 -8.81
CA VAL A 113 7.93 -7.22 -9.68
C VAL A 113 8.20 -7.62 -11.14
N ALA A 114 9.41 -7.39 -11.64
CA ALA A 114 9.79 -7.74 -13.00
C ALA A 114 9.62 -9.25 -13.28
N SER A 115 9.95 -10.13 -12.32
CA SER A 115 9.80 -11.58 -12.49
C SER A 115 8.36 -12.06 -12.59
N HIS A 116 7.38 -11.25 -12.17
CA HIS A 116 5.95 -11.57 -12.22
C HIS A 116 5.22 -10.93 -13.42
N VAL A 117 5.76 -9.85 -13.99
CA VAL A 117 5.18 -9.15 -15.15
C VAL A 117 5.66 -9.74 -16.47
N ILE A 118 6.90 -10.24 -16.49
CA ILE A 118 7.48 -10.86 -17.68
C ILE A 118 6.94 -12.31 -17.77
N GLU A 119 5.93 -12.54 -18.61
CA GLU A 119 5.74 -13.87 -19.19
C GLU A 119 7.08 -14.27 -19.80
N LYS A 120 7.69 -15.41 -19.40
CA LYS A 120 9.00 -15.86 -19.90
C LYS A 120 9.03 -15.70 -21.43
N PRO A 121 9.73 -14.69 -21.98
CA PRO A 121 9.98 -14.66 -23.40
C PRO A 121 10.87 -15.88 -23.63
N CYS A 122 10.56 -16.68 -24.63
CA CYS A 122 11.55 -17.55 -25.24
C CYS A 122 12.83 -16.71 -25.37
N MET A 123 13.85 -17.09 -24.63
CA MET A 123 15.00 -16.26 -24.33
C MET A 123 15.82 -16.07 -25.61
N GLU A 124 15.44 -15.11 -26.46
CA GLU A 124 16.38 -14.47 -27.37
C GLU A 124 17.28 -13.62 -26.48
N LYS A 125 18.36 -14.27 -26.02
CA LYS A 125 19.55 -13.57 -25.54
C LYS A 125 19.93 -12.54 -26.59
N GLU A 126 20.11 -11.30 -26.17
CA GLU A 126 20.66 -10.21 -26.98
C GLU A 126 21.95 -10.71 -27.66
N LEU A 127 21.84 -11.09 -28.94
CA LEU A 127 22.91 -11.75 -29.71
C LEU A 127 24.14 -10.85 -29.90
N TRP A 128 24.03 -9.55 -29.61
CA TRP A 128 25.09 -8.56 -29.77
C TRP A 128 25.99 -8.38 -28.52
N LEU A 129 25.77 -9.14 -27.44
CA LEU A 129 26.63 -9.14 -26.25
C LEU A 129 27.68 -10.29 -26.21
N THR A 130 28.11 -10.80 -27.37
CA THR A 130 29.28 -11.68 -27.54
C THR A 130 30.12 -11.21 -28.70
#